data_AF-A0A1I5C6S5-F1
#
_entry.id   AF-A0A1I5C6S5-F1
#
_cell.length_a   1.000
_cell.length_b   1.000
_cell.length_c   1.000
_cell.angle_alpha   90.00
_cell.angle_beta   90.00
_cell.angle_gamma   90.00
#
_symmetry.space_group_name_H-M   'P 1'
#
loop_
_entity.id
_entity.type
_entity.pdbx_description
1 polymer ?
#
loop_
_entity_poly.entity_id
_entity_poly.type
_entity_poly.pdbx_seq_one_letter_code
_entity_poly.pdbx_strand_id
1 'polypeptide(L)'
;MITVTVEATDRRIDFRMSPRDLINIGIFGALYLVTVGVFNALEFINPGFTLVSVLIGIVAGGVPFMLFLTRVRHAGMVTVLAVIVSGFMLLIGSPPVTLVVAVVAALGAEALLLAGRYRSRRFSVLAYAVFSTWFVGMFLPMFYARADFLTSPYMKEMGAEYVQQLDALLSPAVLIAFDLSTLVVGFLGGLLGLRLLDKHFRKAGLV
;
A
#
# COMPACT_ATOMS: atom_id res chain seq x y z
N MET A 1 31.45 -35.12 -30.62
CA MET A 1 30.25 -35.15 -29.75
C MET A 1 30.41 -34.02 -28.74
N ILE A 2 29.80 -32.86 -28.99
CA ILE A 2 29.97 -31.66 -28.15
C ILE A 2 28.77 -31.60 -27.22
N THR A 3 29.00 -31.88 -25.94
CA THR A 3 28.01 -31.74 -24.88
C THR A 3 27.89 -30.26 -24.54
N VAL A 4 26.84 -29.59 -25.04
CA VAL A 4 26.47 -28.25 -24.59
C VAL A 4 25.79 -28.41 -23.23
N THR A 5 26.54 -28.18 -22.15
CA THR A 5 25.97 -28.01 -20.81
C THR A 5 25.20 -26.69 -20.80
N VAL A 6 23.87 -26.80 -20.75
CA VAL A 6 23.00 -25.66 -20.46
C VAL A 6 23.25 -25.26 -19.00
N GLU A 7 24.06 -24.22 -18.79
CA GLU A 7 24.12 -23.54 -17.50
C GLU A 7 22.74 -22.98 -17.17
N ALA A 8 22.00 -23.67 -16.31
CA ALA A 8 20.86 -23.09 -15.63
C ALA A 8 21.40 -21.91 -14.81
N THR A 9 21.19 -20.69 -15.29
CA THR A 9 21.59 -19.48 -14.58
C THR A 9 20.78 -19.42 -13.29
N ASP A 10 21.38 -19.90 -12.19
CA ASP A 10 20.86 -19.76 -10.84
C ASP A 10 20.84 -18.27 -10.50
N ARG A 11 19.69 -17.64 -10.75
CA ARG A 11 19.51 -16.22 -10.53
C ARG A 11 19.31 -16.02 -9.03
N ARG A 12 20.43 -15.92 -8.30
CA ARG A 12 20.46 -15.63 -6.86
C ARG A 12 19.56 -14.42 -6.58
N ILE A 13 18.65 -14.58 -5.62
CA ILE A 13 17.85 -13.47 -5.09
C ILE A 13 18.84 -12.50 -4.44
N ASP A 14 19.05 -11.34 -5.08
CA ASP A 14 19.90 -10.29 -4.54
C ASP A 14 19.06 -9.39 -3.62
N PHE A 15 19.59 -9.10 -2.44
CA PHE A 15 18.97 -8.23 -1.43
C PHE A 15 19.77 -6.92 -1.26
N ARG A 16 20.90 -6.77 -1.95
CA ARG A 16 21.75 -5.59 -1.83
C ARG A 16 21.07 -4.37 -2.45
N MET A 17 20.72 -3.40 -1.62
CA MET A 17 20.20 -2.12 -2.10
C MET A 17 21.32 -1.19 -2.53
N SER A 18 21.23 -0.64 -3.74
CA SER A 18 22.08 0.47 -4.14
C SER A 18 21.49 1.80 -3.64
N PRO A 19 22.31 2.86 -3.50
CA PRO A 19 21.80 4.21 -3.20
C PRO A 19 20.72 4.68 -4.19
N ARG A 20 20.82 4.26 -5.46
CA ARG A 20 19.82 4.57 -6.49
C ARG A 20 18.47 3.94 -6.19
N ASP A 21 18.46 2.73 -5.63
CA ASP A 21 17.22 2.03 -5.28
C ASP A 21 16.52 2.73 -4.12
N LEU A 22 17.28 3.17 -3.11
CA LEU A 22 16.75 3.97 -2.00
C LEU A 22 16.17 5.30 -2.48
N ILE A 23 16.83 5.99 -3.41
CA ILE A 23 16.30 7.23 -4.03
C ILE A 23 14.98 6.95 -4.74
N ASN A 24 14.90 5.88 -5.55
CA ASN A 24 13.66 5.51 -6.23
C ASN A 24 12.54 5.20 -5.23
N ILE A 25 12.84 4.42 -4.19
CA ILE A 25 11.86 4.09 -3.14
C ILE A 25 11.35 5.36 -2.47
N GLY A 26 12.23 6.30 -2.13
CA GLY A 26 11.84 7.58 -1.54
C GLY A 26 10.92 8.41 -2.44
N ILE A 27 11.28 8.57 -3.72
CA ILE A 27 10.47 9.32 -4.70
C ILE A 27 9.08 8.70 -4.85
N PHE A 28 9.00 7.39 -5.08
CA PHE A 28 7.71 6.73 -5.27
C PHE A 28 6.92 6.59 -3.98
N GLY A 29 7.58 6.46 -2.84
CA GLY A 29 6.96 6.53 -1.52
C GLY A 29 6.28 7.87 -1.29
N ALA A 30 6.98 8.98 -1.58
CA ALA A 30 6.40 10.31 -1.51
C ALA A 30 5.21 10.47 -2.47
N LEU A 31 5.34 10.01 -3.73
CA LEU A 31 4.23 10.05 -4.70
C LEU A 31 3.02 9.23 -4.22
N TYR A 32 3.25 8.04 -3.67
CA TYR A 32 2.20 7.20 -3.12
C TYR A 32 1.50 7.88 -1.94
N LEU A 33 2.27 8.40 -0.99
CA LEU A 33 1.78 9.10 0.19
C LEU A 33 0.96 10.34 -0.16
N VAL A 34 1.45 11.18 -1.08
CA VAL A 34 0.71 12.36 -1.53
C VAL A 34 -0.57 11.97 -2.26
N THR A 35 -0.49 10.97 -3.15
CA THR A 35 -1.66 10.52 -3.91
C THR A 35 -2.76 10.03 -2.98
N VAL A 36 -2.43 9.14 -2.05
CA VAL A 36 -3.36 8.61 -1.06
C VAL A 36 -3.85 9.71 -0.11
N GLY A 37 -2.92 10.52 0.41
CA GLY A 37 -3.21 11.54 1.42
C GLY A 37 -4.18 12.61 0.94
N VAL A 38 -4.10 13.01 -0.34
CA VAL A 38 -5.05 13.98 -0.92
C VAL A 38 -6.49 13.48 -0.87
N PHE A 39 -6.73 12.19 -1.14
CA PHE A 39 -8.06 11.61 -1.03
C PHE A 39 -8.48 11.40 0.43
N ASN A 40 -7.57 10.90 1.26
CA ASN A 40 -7.86 10.64 2.68
C ASN A 40 -8.20 11.91 3.46
N ALA A 41 -7.69 13.07 3.05
CA ALA A 41 -8.03 14.35 3.66
C ALA A 41 -9.54 14.67 3.66
N LEU A 42 -10.34 14.00 2.81
CA LEU A 42 -11.80 14.12 2.82
C LEU A 42 -12.44 13.63 4.14
N GLU A 43 -11.77 12.76 4.89
CA GLU A 43 -12.30 12.27 6.18
C GLU A 43 -12.46 13.38 7.22
N PHE A 44 -11.59 14.40 7.18
CA PHE A 44 -11.64 15.53 8.10
C PHE A 44 -12.88 16.41 7.91
N ILE A 45 -13.58 16.29 6.77
CA ILE A 45 -14.81 17.05 6.49
C ILE A 45 -16.00 16.40 7.18
N ASN A 46 -16.10 15.07 7.13
CA ASN A 46 -17.21 14.32 7.70
C ASN A 46 -16.79 12.85 7.92
N PRO A 47 -17.09 12.24 9.09
CA PRO A 47 -16.71 10.85 9.38
C PRO A 47 -17.38 9.84 8.45
N GLY A 48 -18.49 10.17 7.81
CA GLY A 48 -19.12 9.37 6.76
C GLY A 48 -18.24 9.16 5.53
N PHE A 49 -17.24 10.03 5.29
CA PHE A 49 -16.28 9.85 4.19
C PHE A 49 -15.06 9.02 4.58
N THR A 50 -14.83 8.68 5.86
CA THR A 50 -13.60 8.00 6.32
C THR A 50 -13.28 6.73 5.55
N LEU A 51 -14.25 5.83 5.34
CA LEU A 51 -13.96 4.59 4.60
C LEU A 51 -13.90 4.83 3.09
N VAL A 52 -14.77 5.69 2.56
CA VAL A 52 -14.85 5.97 1.12
C VAL A 52 -13.59 6.67 0.62
N SER A 53 -13.08 7.63 1.38
CA SER A 53 -11.84 8.37 1.07
C SER A 53 -10.65 7.41 0.95
N VAL A 54 -10.53 6.46 1.89
CA VAL A 54 -9.49 5.43 1.86
C VAL A 54 -9.63 4.51 0.66
N LEU A 55 -10.84 4.06 0.32
CA LEU A 55 -11.04 3.21 -0.86
C LEU A 55 -10.69 3.93 -2.16
N ILE A 56 -11.05 5.21 -2.30
CA ILE A 56 -10.64 6.03 -3.46
C ILE A 56 -9.13 6.22 -3.47
N GLY A 57 -8.53 6.49 -2.31
CA GLY A 57 -7.09 6.61 -2.11
C GLY A 57 -6.34 5.34 -2.53
N ILE A 58 -6.85 4.16 -2.20
CA ILE A 58 -6.29 2.87 -2.66
C ILE A 58 -6.37 2.77 -4.19
N VAL A 59 -7.50 3.10 -4.82
CA VAL A 59 -7.60 3.02 -6.28
C VAL A 59 -6.59 3.96 -6.95
N ALA A 60 -6.47 5.20 -6.45
CA ALA A 60 -5.52 6.19 -6.97
C ALA A 60 -4.06 5.80 -6.71
N GLY A 61 -3.76 5.27 -5.52
CA GLY A 61 -2.43 4.83 -5.10
C GLY A 61 -1.86 3.69 -5.96
N GLY A 62 -2.71 2.98 -6.69
CA GLY A 62 -2.27 1.97 -7.66
C GLY A 62 -1.40 2.54 -8.78
N VAL A 63 -1.59 3.82 -9.14
CA VAL A 63 -0.80 4.48 -10.19
C VAL A 63 0.67 4.66 -9.78
N PRO A 64 1.01 5.37 -8.69
CA PRO A 64 2.40 5.50 -8.26
C PRO A 64 3.02 4.16 -7.86
N PHE A 65 2.25 3.22 -7.30
CA PHE A 65 2.77 1.89 -6.99
C PHE A 65 3.14 1.11 -8.26
N MET A 66 2.32 1.15 -9.30
CA MET A 66 2.66 0.50 -10.58
C MET A 66 3.88 1.15 -11.23
N LEU A 67 4.00 2.48 -11.17
CA LEU A 67 5.21 3.18 -11.61
C LEU A 67 6.44 2.74 -10.81
N PHE A 68 6.33 2.60 -9.49
CA PHE A 68 7.40 2.11 -8.64
C PHE A 68 7.89 0.73 -9.07
N LEU A 69 6.97 -0.21 -9.37
CA LEU A 69 7.33 -1.55 -9.80
C LEU A 69 8.17 -1.59 -11.09
N THR A 70 8.09 -0.55 -11.94
CA THR A 70 8.97 -0.44 -13.13
C THR A 70 10.43 -0.16 -12.78
N ARG A 71 10.69 0.34 -11.56
CA ARG A 71 12.02 0.62 -11.02
C ARG A 71 12.50 -0.42 -10.04
N VAL A 72 11.67 -1.41 -9.69
CA VAL A 72 12.05 -2.52 -8.83
C VAL A 72 12.97 -3.48 -9.59
N ARG A 73 14.16 -3.72 -9.06
CA ARG A 73 15.22 -4.50 -9.72
C ARG A 73 15.50 -5.84 -9.05
N HIS A 74 15.25 -5.93 -7.75
CA HIS A 74 15.55 -7.09 -6.92
C HIS A 74 14.65 -7.10 -5.68
N ALA A 75 14.80 -8.13 -4.85
CA ALA A 75 13.93 -8.33 -3.71
C ALA A 75 14.12 -7.28 -2.62
N GLY A 76 13.06 -7.03 -1.86
CA GLY A 76 13.06 -6.21 -0.64
C GLY A 76 12.75 -4.73 -0.85
N MET A 77 12.71 -4.26 -2.11
CA MET A 77 12.37 -2.85 -2.39
C MET A 77 10.95 -2.49 -1.96
N VAL A 78 9.97 -3.39 -2.11
CA VAL A 78 8.58 -3.15 -1.65
C VAL A 78 8.51 -3.16 -0.13
N THR A 79 9.30 -4.00 0.54
CA THR A 79 9.36 -4.05 2.01
C THR A 79 9.92 -2.74 2.58
N VAL A 80 10.98 -2.19 1.99
CA VAL A 80 11.53 -0.89 2.42
C VAL A 80 10.57 0.26 2.10
N LEU A 81 9.87 0.21 0.97
CA LEU A 81 8.77 1.16 0.69
C LEU A 81 7.73 1.12 1.82
N ALA A 82 7.31 -0.06 2.25
CA ALA A 82 6.33 -0.23 3.32
C ALA A 82 6.82 0.32 4.66
N VAL A 83 8.09 0.08 5.02
CA VAL A 83 8.71 0.63 6.23
C VAL A 83 8.74 2.15 6.18
N ILE A 84 9.12 2.75 5.05
CA ILE A 84 9.16 4.21 4.90
C ILE A 84 7.74 4.81 4.97
N VAL A 85 6.79 4.24 4.23
CA VAL A 85 5.40 4.71 4.19
C VAL A 85 4.75 4.59 5.57
N SER A 86 4.79 3.41 6.18
CA SER A 86 4.15 3.19 7.49
C SER A 86 4.91 3.84 8.64
N GLY A 87 6.23 3.97 8.54
CA GLY A 87 7.04 4.76 9.46
C GLY A 87 6.64 6.24 9.43
N PHE A 88 6.46 6.80 8.23
CA PHE A 88 5.93 8.16 8.08
C PHE A 88 4.49 8.28 8.64
N MET A 89 3.62 7.30 8.37
CA MET A 89 2.28 7.26 8.97
C MET A 89 2.33 7.23 10.50
N LEU A 90 3.26 6.48 11.09
CA LEU A 90 3.45 6.42 12.54
C LEU A 90 3.87 7.77 13.10
N LEU A 91 4.76 8.49 12.41
CA LEU A 91 5.20 9.84 12.82
C LEU A 91 4.06 10.87 12.84
N ILE A 92 3.06 10.72 11.97
CA ILE A 92 1.88 11.60 11.93
C ILE A 92 0.70 11.11 12.78
N GLY A 93 0.91 10.07 13.60
CA GLY A 93 -0.06 9.64 14.62
C GLY A 93 -0.90 8.42 14.27
N SER A 94 -0.59 7.67 13.20
CA SER A 94 -1.26 6.39 12.95
C SER A 94 -0.95 5.36 14.04
N PRO A 95 -1.84 4.37 14.29
CA PRO A 95 -1.58 3.33 15.27
C PRO A 95 -0.28 2.54 14.97
N PRO A 96 0.57 2.23 15.97
CA PRO A 96 1.82 1.49 15.77
C PRO A 96 1.66 0.14 15.06
N VAL A 97 0.52 -0.53 15.28
CA VAL A 97 0.22 -1.82 14.63
C VAL A 97 0.14 -1.70 13.09
N THR A 98 -0.13 -0.50 12.57
CA THR A 98 -0.13 -0.20 11.12
C THR A 98 1.20 -0.54 10.48
N LEU A 99 2.33 -0.27 11.15
CA LEU A 99 3.66 -0.62 10.66
C LEU A 99 3.82 -2.13 10.50
N VAL A 100 3.38 -2.91 11.49
CA VAL A 100 3.46 -4.37 11.46
C VAL A 100 2.61 -4.93 10.31
N VAL A 101 1.35 -4.47 10.21
CA VAL A 101 0.45 -4.90 9.13
C VAL A 101 0.98 -4.52 7.76
N ALA A 102 1.55 -3.32 7.60
CA ALA A 102 2.15 -2.88 6.34
C ALA A 102 3.35 -3.73 5.93
N VAL A 103 4.23 -4.08 6.87
CA VAL A 103 5.37 -4.96 6.60
C VAL A 103 4.88 -6.36 6.20
N VAL A 104 3.90 -6.93 6.89
CA VAL A 104 3.33 -8.25 6.54
C VAL A 104 2.69 -8.23 5.15
N ALA A 105 1.90 -7.19 4.84
CA ALA A 105 1.30 -7.01 3.51
C ALA A 105 2.38 -6.87 2.42
N ALA A 106 3.45 -6.13 2.70
CA ALA A 106 4.57 -5.96 1.77
C ALA A 106 5.35 -7.26 1.53
N LEU A 107 5.55 -8.09 2.56
CA LEU A 107 6.15 -9.41 2.39
C LEU A 107 5.28 -10.33 1.52
N GLY A 108 3.95 -10.28 1.69
CA GLY A 108 3.01 -10.98 0.81
C GLY A 108 3.08 -10.48 -0.64
N ALA A 109 3.16 -9.17 -0.84
CA ALA A 109 3.35 -8.56 -2.15
C ALA A 109 4.70 -8.96 -2.78
N GLU A 110 5.78 -8.98 -2.00
CA GLU A 110 7.11 -9.40 -2.43
C GLU A 110 7.12 -10.87 -2.90
N ALA A 111 6.44 -11.76 -2.17
CA ALA A 111 6.28 -13.16 -2.55
C ALA A 111 5.55 -13.32 -3.90
N LEU A 112 4.50 -12.51 -4.14
CA LEU A 112 3.79 -12.51 -5.43
C LEU A 112 4.67 -11.98 -6.56
N LEU A 113 5.43 -10.91 -6.33
CA LEU A 113 6.38 -10.39 -7.33
C LEU A 113 7.47 -11.42 -7.65
N LEU A 114 7.99 -12.11 -6.64
CA LEU A 114 8.96 -13.18 -6.80
C LEU A 114 8.40 -14.33 -7.63
N ALA A 115 7.17 -14.78 -7.35
CA ALA A 115 6.47 -15.80 -8.15
C ALA A 115 6.30 -15.37 -9.62
N GLY A 116 6.06 -14.07 -9.85
CA GLY A 116 6.03 -13.45 -11.17
C GLY A 116 7.41 -13.11 -11.77
N ARG A 117 8.51 -13.52 -11.11
CA ARG A 117 9.91 -13.18 -11.46
C ARG A 117 10.14 -11.70 -11.70
N TYR A 118 9.41 -10.83 -10.99
CA TYR A 118 9.40 -9.36 -11.12
C TYR A 118 9.09 -8.84 -12.53
N ARG A 119 8.49 -9.67 -13.40
CA ARG A 119 8.20 -9.31 -14.80
C ARG A 119 6.73 -9.46 -15.16
N SER A 120 6.00 -10.30 -14.43
CA SER A 120 4.60 -10.58 -14.75
C SER A 120 3.68 -9.47 -14.28
N ARG A 121 3.00 -8.83 -15.25
CA ARG A 121 1.97 -7.81 -15.00
C ARG A 121 0.85 -8.30 -14.09
N ARG A 122 0.44 -9.57 -14.23
CA ARG A 122 -0.64 -10.14 -13.40
C ARG A 122 -0.21 -10.20 -11.93
N PHE A 123 1.02 -10.66 -11.67
CA PHE A 123 1.58 -10.69 -10.32
C PHE A 123 1.85 -9.30 -9.77
N SER A 124 2.19 -8.31 -10.61
CA SER A 124 2.27 -6.90 -10.17
C SER A 124 0.94 -6.38 -9.64
N VAL A 125 -0.17 -6.64 -10.35
CA VAL A 125 -1.51 -6.25 -9.92
C VAL A 125 -1.90 -6.94 -8.62
N LEU A 126 -1.68 -8.26 -8.51
CA LEU A 126 -1.95 -8.99 -7.28
C LEU A 126 -1.08 -8.52 -6.11
N ALA A 127 0.19 -8.19 -6.37
CA ALA A 127 1.08 -7.66 -5.36
C ALA A 127 0.57 -6.32 -4.81
N TYR A 128 0.03 -5.45 -5.67
CA TYR A 128 -0.59 -4.21 -5.20
C TYR A 128 -1.87 -4.47 -4.39
N ALA A 129 -2.71 -5.41 -4.84
CA ALA A 129 -3.91 -5.81 -4.10
C ALA A 129 -3.59 -6.30 -2.69
N VAL A 130 -2.54 -7.13 -2.54
CA VAL A 130 -2.08 -7.58 -1.22
C VAL A 130 -1.43 -6.45 -0.44
N PHE A 131 -0.60 -5.63 -1.08
CA PHE A 131 0.02 -4.50 -0.40
C PHE A 131 -1.02 -3.54 0.19
N SER A 132 -2.11 -3.24 -0.53
CA SER A 132 -3.16 -2.31 -0.09
C SER A 132 -3.91 -2.76 1.17
N THR A 133 -3.77 -4.00 1.63
CA THR A 133 -4.33 -4.40 2.93
C THR A 133 -3.61 -3.73 4.10
N TRP A 134 -2.51 -2.99 3.88
CA TRP A 134 -1.86 -2.25 4.95
C TRP A 134 -2.79 -1.24 5.64
N PHE A 135 -3.81 -0.72 4.93
CA PHE A 135 -4.82 0.18 5.49
C PHE A 135 -5.66 -0.46 6.60
N VAL A 136 -5.78 -1.79 6.64
CA VAL A 136 -6.41 -2.53 7.75
C VAL A 136 -5.77 -2.14 9.08
N GLY A 137 -4.45 -1.94 9.10
CA GLY A 137 -3.71 -1.57 10.29
C GLY A 137 -4.15 -0.26 10.94
N MET A 138 -4.70 0.67 10.14
CA MET A 138 -5.15 1.98 10.64
C MET A 138 -6.38 1.86 11.56
N PHE A 139 -7.26 0.89 11.29
CA PHE A 139 -8.48 0.68 12.07
C PHE A 139 -8.42 -0.57 12.94
N LEU A 140 -7.36 -1.36 12.87
CA LEU A 140 -7.22 -2.60 13.64
C LEU A 140 -7.41 -2.42 15.16
N PRO A 141 -6.95 -1.33 15.81
CA PRO A 141 -7.23 -1.09 17.22
C PRO A 141 -8.72 -1.02 17.57
N MET A 142 -9.62 -0.73 16.62
CA MET A 142 -11.07 -0.74 16.87
C MET A 142 -11.63 -2.11 17.26
N PHE A 143 -10.89 -3.19 17.02
CA PHE A 143 -11.26 -4.56 17.41
C PHE A 143 -10.81 -4.94 18.82
N TYR A 144 -9.68 -4.41 19.31
CA TYR A 144 -9.07 -4.87 20.57
C TYR A 144 -8.83 -3.75 21.60
N ALA A 145 -8.83 -2.49 21.17
CA ALA A 145 -8.55 -1.29 21.98
C ALA A 145 -9.42 -0.11 21.54
N ARG A 146 -10.71 -0.37 21.25
CA ARG A 146 -11.65 0.62 20.70
C ARG A 146 -11.77 1.88 21.56
N ALA A 147 -11.92 1.72 22.87
CA ALA A 147 -12.04 2.85 23.79
C ALA A 147 -10.78 3.72 23.79
N ASP A 148 -9.60 3.11 23.78
CA ASP A 148 -8.32 3.82 23.73
C ASP A 148 -8.15 4.58 22.39
N PHE A 149 -8.57 3.96 21.28
CA PHE A 149 -8.55 4.59 19.97
C PHE A 149 -9.46 5.83 19.91
N LEU A 150 -10.71 5.71 20.37
CA LEU A 150 -11.71 6.78 20.35
C LEU A 150 -11.42 7.89 21.39
N THR A 151 -10.58 7.63 22.38
CA THR A 151 -10.16 8.62 23.40
C THR A 151 -8.75 9.16 23.20
N SER A 152 -8.10 8.79 22.09
CA SER A 152 -6.80 9.30 21.69
C SER A 152 -6.81 10.83 21.56
N PRO A 153 -5.65 11.51 21.73
CA PRO A 153 -5.55 12.96 21.55
C PRO A 153 -6.10 13.43 20.19
N TYR A 154 -5.79 12.69 19.13
CA TYR A 154 -6.30 12.93 17.77
C TYR A 154 -7.84 12.92 17.72
N MET A 155 -8.48 11.90 18.30
CA MET A 155 -9.95 11.82 18.30
C MET A 155 -10.60 12.89 19.17
N LYS A 156 -9.94 13.29 20.26
CA LYS A 156 -10.41 14.41 21.10
C LYS A 156 -10.41 15.73 20.35
N GLU A 157 -9.42 15.98 19.51
CA GLU A 157 -9.33 17.19 18.67
C GLU A 157 -10.44 17.26 17.62
N MET A 158 -10.92 16.11 17.11
CA MET A 158 -12.01 16.06 16.13
C MET A 158 -13.39 16.44 16.72
N GLY A 159 -13.54 16.36 18.06
CA GLY A 159 -14.76 16.70 18.77
C GLY A 159 -15.73 15.54 18.99
N ALA A 160 -16.56 15.66 20.02
CA ALA A 160 -17.41 14.57 20.51
C ALA A 160 -18.44 14.06 19.48
N GLU A 161 -19.02 14.97 18.68
CA GLU A 161 -19.98 14.61 17.64
C GLU A 161 -19.33 13.77 16.53
N TYR A 162 -18.14 14.16 16.07
CA TYR A 162 -17.38 13.42 15.08
C TYR A 162 -17.07 12.01 15.57
N VAL A 163 -16.55 11.89 16.80
CA VAL A 163 -16.19 10.60 17.41
C VAL A 163 -17.41 9.70 17.55
N GLN A 164 -18.56 10.24 17.97
CA GLN A 164 -19.79 9.45 18.10
C GLN A 164 -20.29 8.92 16.74
N GLN A 165 -20.28 9.76 15.71
CA GLN A 165 -20.67 9.33 14.35
C GLN A 165 -19.69 8.30 13.78
N LEU A 166 -18.39 8.51 13.99
CA LEU A 166 -17.35 7.58 13.58
C LEU A 166 -17.49 6.22 14.28
N ASP A 167 -17.73 6.22 15.60
CA ASP A 167 -17.94 5.00 16.39
C ASP A 167 -19.15 4.22 15.88
N ALA A 168 -20.26 4.90 15.61
CA ALA A 168 -21.46 4.29 15.03
C ALA A 168 -21.22 3.71 13.62
N LEU A 169 -20.43 4.40 12.80
CA LEU A 169 -20.07 3.95 11.45
C LEU A 169 -19.16 2.72 11.48
N LEU A 170 -18.12 2.74 12.31
CA LEU A 170 -17.05 1.73 12.35
C LEU A 170 -17.41 0.53 13.23
N SER A 171 -18.60 -0.03 13.03
CA SER A 171 -18.98 -1.30 13.66
C SER A 171 -18.05 -2.44 13.21
N PRO A 172 -17.86 -3.50 14.01
CA PRO A 172 -16.99 -4.62 13.63
C PRO A 172 -17.34 -5.24 12.26
N ALA A 173 -18.64 -5.35 11.95
CA ALA A 173 -19.09 -5.89 10.65
C ALA A 173 -18.68 -4.98 9.48
N VAL A 174 -18.80 -3.65 9.66
CA VAL A 174 -18.37 -2.66 8.65
C VAL A 174 -16.86 -2.70 8.47
N LEU A 175 -16.09 -2.79 9.56
CA LEU A 175 -14.63 -2.90 9.49
C LEU A 175 -14.17 -4.17 8.79
N ILE A 176 -14.78 -5.33 9.08
CA ILE A 176 -14.47 -6.58 8.37
C ILE A 176 -14.80 -6.45 6.88
N ALA A 177 -15.94 -5.85 6.54
CA ALA A 177 -16.31 -5.63 5.14
C ALA A 177 -15.33 -4.66 4.44
N PHE A 178 -14.90 -3.61 5.14
CA PHE A 178 -13.87 -2.68 4.66
C PHE A 178 -12.56 -3.41 4.42
N ASP A 179 -12.06 -4.19 5.38
CA ASP A 179 -10.81 -4.93 5.28
C ASP A 179 -10.81 -5.86 4.05
N LEU A 180 -11.89 -6.61 3.84
CA LEU A 180 -12.06 -7.45 2.64
C LEU A 180 -12.13 -6.62 1.35
N SER A 181 -12.77 -5.45 1.38
CA SER A 181 -12.86 -4.57 0.22
C SER A 181 -11.50 -4.03 -0.21
N THR A 182 -10.54 -3.84 0.72
CA THR A 182 -9.19 -3.32 0.40
C THR A 182 -8.47 -4.15 -0.66
N LEU A 183 -8.63 -5.48 -0.63
CA LEU A 183 -8.08 -6.39 -1.64
C LEU A 183 -8.72 -6.16 -3.02
N VAL A 184 -10.04 -6.00 -3.05
CA VAL A 184 -10.81 -5.81 -4.29
C VAL A 184 -10.49 -4.46 -4.91
N VAL A 185 -10.54 -3.39 -4.13
CA VAL A 185 -10.21 -2.04 -4.64
C VAL A 185 -8.71 -1.91 -4.95
N GLY A 186 -7.85 -2.58 -4.21
CA GLY A 186 -6.42 -2.69 -4.53
C GLY A 186 -6.20 -3.35 -5.88
N PHE A 187 -6.89 -4.45 -6.17
CA PHE A 187 -6.85 -5.07 -7.49
C PHE A 187 -7.29 -4.10 -8.59
N LEU A 188 -8.39 -3.37 -8.39
CA LEU A 188 -8.87 -2.35 -9.34
C LEU A 188 -7.87 -1.21 -9.54
N GLY A 189 -7.27 -0.70 -8.45
CA GLY A 189 -6.22 0.31 -8.50
C GLY A 189 -4.99 -0.16 -9.24
N GLY A 190 -4.59 -1.42 -9.06
CA GLY A 190 -3.48 -2.02 -9.78
C GLY A 190 -3.75 -2.12 -11.28
N LEU A 191 -4.97 -2.52 -11.67
CA LEU A 191 -5.39 -2.50 -13.08
C LEU A 191 -5.41 -1.09 -13.67
N LEU A 192 -5.90 -0.10 -12.92
CA LEU A 192 -5.91 1.30 -13.33
C LEU A 192 -4.48 1.81 -13.57
N GLY A 193 -3.58 1.58 -12.60
CA GLY A 193 -2.18 1.96 -12.70
C GLY A 193 -1.50 1.34 -13.93
N LEU A 194 -1.72 0.05 -14.16
CA LEU A 194 -1.17 -0.66 -15.32
C LEU A 194 -1.69 -0.10 -16.66
N ARG A 195 -3.00 0.22 -16.75
CA ARG A 195 -3.59 0.82 -17.94
C ARG A 195 -3.02 2.22 -18.21
N LEU A 196 -2.83 3.04 -17.17
CA LEU A 196 -2.26 4.37 -17.32
C LEU A 196 -0.78 4.32 -17.71
N LEU A 197 -0.02 3.35 -17.19
CA LEU A 197 1.36 3.07 -17.62
C LEU A 197 1.44 2.84 -19.12
N ASP A 198 0.59 1.95 -19.65
CA ASP A 198 0.58 1.62 -21.07
C ASP A 198 0.12 2.80 -21.95
N LYS A 199 -0.87 3.56 -21.48
CA LYS A 199 -1.48 4.63 -22.28
C LYS A 199 -0.61 5.89 -22.34
N HIS A 200 -0.01 6.31 -21.24
CA HIS A 200 0.66 7.63 -21.13
C HIS A 200 2.15 7.51 -20.86
N PHE A 201 2.58 6.66 -19.91
CA PHE A 201 3.96 6.68 -19.43
C PHE A 201 4.94 5.97 -20.38
N ARG A 202 4.54 4.86 -20.99
CA ARG A 202 5.34 4.20 -22.05
C ARG A 202 5.50 5.08 -23.27
N LYS A 203 4.45 5.82 -23.65
CA LYS A 203 4.50 6.75 -24.79
C LYS A 203 5.39 7.97 -24.52
N ALA A 204 5.53 8.36 -23.25
CA ALA A 204 6.37 9.47 -22.80
C ALA A 204 7.83 9.06 -22.52
N GLY A 205 8.23 7.80 -22.75
CA GLY A 205 9.59 7.31 -22.50
C GLY A 205 10.00 7.24 -21.03
N LEU A 206 9.05 7.31 -20.10
CA LEU A 206 9.31 7.26 -18.65
C LEU A 206 9.49 5.82 -18.13
N VAL A 207 9.08 4.83 -18.95
CA VAL A 207 9.13 3.37 -18.72
C VAL A 207 9.38 2.64 -20.03
#